data_AF-A0A1K1QHC4-F1
#
_entry.id   AF-A0A1K1QHC4-F1
#
_cell.length_a   1.000
_cell.length_b   1.000
_cell.length_c   1.000
_cell.angle_alpha   90.00
_cell.angle_beta   90.00
_cell.angle_gamma   90.00
#
_symmetry.space_group_name_H-M   'P 1'
#
loop_
_entity.id
_entity.type
_entity.pdbx_description
1 polymer ?
#
loop_
_entity_poly.entity_id
_entity_poly.type
_entity_poly.pdbx_seq_one_letter_code
_entity_poly.pdbx_strand_id
1 'polypeptide(L)'
;MSGWCNPRQWVRITHKPTGITAEASGGWKASLHKLKNHAMQVLRARVHARQMGLEKPTEVTHDYEFPDDKPWPDDVTEFRRRTPASEGEQK
;
A
#
# COMPACT_ATOMS: atom_id res chain seq x y z
N MET A 1 -32.47 1.07 -4.28
CA MET A 1 -31.32 0.55 -3.51
C MET A 1 -30.97 -0.84 -4.04
N SER A 2 -29.93 -0.97 -4.85
CA SER A 2 -29.37 -2.26 -5.25
C SER A 2 -27.87 -2.20 -4.99
N GLY A 3 -27.48 -2.58 -3.78
CA GLY A 3 -26.08 -2.79 -3.40
C GLY A 3 -25.53 -3.99 -4.14
N TRP A 4 -25.20 -3.81 -5.41
CA TRP A 4 -24.42 -4.79 -6.17
C TRP A 4 -23.01 -4.82 -5.58
N CYS A 5 -22.78 -5.77 -4.67
CA CYS A 5 -21.44 -6.17 -4.25
C CYS A 5 -20.69 -6.67 -5.48
N ASN A 6 -19.98 -5.77 -6.17
CA ASN A 6 -19.08 -6.15 -7.25
C ASN A 6 -17.94 -6.97 -6.65
N PRO A 7 -17.79 -8.27 -6.98
CA PRO A 7 -16.77 -9.11 -6.38
C PRO A 7 -15.39 -8.55 -6.74
N ARG A 8 -14.63 -8.15 -5.73
CA ARG A 8 -13.22 -7.76 -5.91
C ARG A 8 -12.41 -9.00 -6.23
N GLN A 9 -11.64 -8.93 -7.30
CA GLN A 9 -10.62 -9.92 -7.58
C GLN A 9 -9.33 -9.54 -6.86
N TRP A 10 -8.66 -10.52 -6.28
CA TRP A 10 -7.43 -10.31 -5.51
C TRP A 10 -6.47 -11.45 -5.78
N VAL A 11 -5.20 -11.10 -5.92
CA VAL A 11 -4.11 -12.05 -6.16
C VAL A 11 -3.05 -11.79 -5.10
N ARG A 12 -2.65 -12.84 -4.40
CA ARG A 12 -1.57 -12.84 -3.41
C ARG A 12 -0.49 -13.81 -3.85
N ILE A 13 0.76 -13.36 -3.87
CA ILE A 13 1.92 -14.16 -4.24
C ILE A 13 2.94 -14.09 -3.11
N THR A 14 3.42 -15.25 -2.68
CA THR A 14 4.41 -15.39 -1.61
C THR A 14 5.70 -15.96 -2.17
N HIS A 15 6.82 -15.26 -1.98
CA HIS A 15 8.15 -15.76 -2.30
C HIS A 15 8.64 -16.68 -1.18
N LYS A 16 8.53 -18.00 -1.37
CA LYS A 16 8.85 -19.00 -0.34
C LYS A 16 10.20 -18.81 0.38
N PRO A 17 11.34 -18.57 -0.29
CA PRO A 17 12.62 -18.53 0.41
C PRO A 17 12.82 -17.25 1.24
N THR A 18 12.19 -16.13 0.89
CA THR A 18 12.29 -14.88 1.69
C THR A 18 11.07 -14.64 2.59
N GLY A 19 9.98 -15.37 2.39
CA GLY A 19 8.71 -15.15 3.09
C GLY A 19 7.97 -13.87 2.69
N ILE A 20 8.48 -13.09 1.73
CA ILE A 20 7.86 -11.82 1.33
C ILE A 20 6.58 -12.10 0.54
N THR A 21 5.53 -11.37 0.87
CA THR A 21 4.24 -11.42 0.17
C THR A 21 4.06 -10.16 -0.67
N ALA A 22 3.29 -10.27 -1.74
CA ALA A 22 2.79 -9.14 -2.52
C ALA A 22 1.34 -9.42 -2.94
N GLU A 23 0.54 -8.38 -2.93
CA GLU A 23 -0.89 -8.45 -3.17
C GLU A 23 -1.30 -7.41 -4.21
N ALA A 24 -2.25 -7.77 -5.07
CA ALA A 24 -2.88 -6.86 -6.00
C ALA A 24 -4.39 -7.14 -6.04
N SER A 25 -5.19 -6.10 -5.89
CA SER A 25 -6.64 -6.17 -5.99
C SER A 25 -7.17 -5.33 -7.15
N GLY A 26 -8.28 -5.76 -7.74
CA GLY A 26 -8.99 -5.01 -8.77
C GLY A 26 -10.50 -5.17 -8.65
N GLY A 27 -11.22 -4.31 -9.34
CA GLY A 27 -12.68 -4.43 -9.46
C GLY A 27 -13.10 -5.68 -10.22
N TRP A 28 -14.42 -5.88 -10.35
CA TRP A 28 -14.99 -7.09 -10.94
C TRP A 28 -14.60 -7.36 -12.41
N LYS A 29 -14.25 -6.31 -13.19
CA LYS A 29 -13.72 -6.43 -14.56
C LYS A 29 -12.19 -6.55 -14.63
N ALA A 30 -11.51 -6.66 -13.51
CA ALA A 30 -10.05 -6.79 -13.52
C ALA A 30 -9.65 -8.09 -14.23
N SER A 31 -8.52 -8.04 -14.94
CA SER A 31 -7.93 -9.24 -15.53
C SER A 31 -7.02 -9.91 -14.50
N LEU A 32 -7.28 -11.17 -14.17
CA LEU A 32 -6.41 -11.96 -13.29
C LEU A 32 -4.95 -11.98 -13.76
N HIS A 33 -4.72 -12.01 -15.07
CA HIS A 33 -3.38 -11.95 -15.64
C HIS A 33 -2.69 -10.63 -15.32
N LYS A 34 -3.40 -9.49 -15.47
CA LYS A 34 -2.87 -8.17 -15.11
C LYS A 34 -2.61 -8.06 -13.60
N LEU A 35 -3.52 -8.56 -12.77
CA LEU A 35 -3.36 -8.59 -11.31
C LEU A 35 -2.15 -9.43 -10.89
N LYS A 36 -1.95 -10.60 -11.50
CA LYS A 36 -0.77 -11.44 -11.29
C LYS A 36 0.52 -10.73 -11.67
N ASN A 37 0.56 -10.08 -12.85
CA ASN A 37 1.75 -9.36 -13.29
C ASN A 37 2.08 -8.20 -12.35
N HIS A 38 1.06 -7.48 -11.89
CA HIS A 38 1.24 -6.39 -10.92
C HIS A 38 1.76 -6.91 -9.58
N ALA A 39 1.14 -7.95 -9.01
CA ALA A 39 1.62 -8.59 -7.78
C ALA A 39 3.06 -9.10 -7.92
N MET A 40 3.43 -9.63 -9.09
CA MET A 40 4.79 -10.11 -9.38
C MET A 40 5.82 -8.97 -9.45
N GLN A 41 5.46 -7.83 -10.06
CA GLN A 41 6.33 -6.65 -10.10
C GLN A 41 6.61 -6.10 -8.69
N VAL A 42 5.55 -5.97 -7.88
CA VAL A 42 5.67 -5.57 -6.46
C VAL A 42 6.53 -6.55 -5.68
N LEU A 43 6.33 -7.86 -5.87
CA LEU A 43 7.12 -8.89 -5.20
C LEU A 43 8.61 -8.78 -5.55
N ARG A 44 8.93 -8.59 -6.84
CA ARG A 44 10.32 -8.41 -7.30
C ARG A 44 10.95 -7.16 -6.68
N ALA A 45 10.24 -6.04 -6.68
CA ALA A 45 10.73 -4.82 -6.05
C ALA A 45 11.01 -5.01 -4.55
N ARG A 46 10.12 -5.67 -3.81
CA ARG A 46 10.29 -5.96 -2.37
C ARG A 46 11.45 -6.92 -2.10
N VAL A 47 11.60 -7.97 -2.91
CA VAL A 47 12.74 -8.91 -2.80
C VAL A 47 14.05 -8.19 -3.07
N HIS A 48 14.11 -7.37 -4.12
CA HIS A 48 15.28 -6.59 -4.48
C HIS A 48 15.64 -5.55 -3.39
N ALA A 49 14.65 -4.82 -2.88
CA ALA A 49 14.84 -3.88 -1.77
C ALA A 49 15.46 -4.57 -0.54
N ARG A 50 14.95 -5.75 -0.18
CA ARG A 50 15.50 -6.54 0.93
C ARG A 50 16.93 -7.01 0.65
N GLN A 51 17.23 -7.44 -0.57
CA GLN A 51 18.59 -7.83 -0.96
C GLN A 51 19.57 -6.67 -0.89
N MET A 52 19.12 -5.44 -1.15
CA MET A 52 19.93 -4.23 -1.02
C MET A 52 20.01 -3.69 0.41
N GLY A 53 19.44 -4.38 1.41
CA GLY A 53 19.42 -3.90 2.80
C GLY A 53 18.50 -2.69 3.04
N LEU A 54 17.62 -2.38 2.08
CA LEU A 54 16.56 -1.38 2.24
C LEU A 54 15.39 -2.03 2.98
N GLU A 55 15.60 -2.36 4.26
CA GLU A 55 14.57 -2.97 5.13
C GLU A 55 13.53 -1.96 5.61
N LYS A 56 13.85 -0.67 5.59
CA LYS A 56 12.89 0.34 6.01
C LYS A 56 11.92 0.62 4.87
N PRO A 57 10.60 0.48 5.08
CA PRO A 57 9.63 1.12 4.20
C PRO A 57 10.09 2.57 4.02
N THR A 58 10.04 3.08 2.79
CA THR A 58 10.13 4.53 2.54
C THR A 58 9.38 5.22 3.67
N GLU A 59 10.11 5.98 4.51
CA GLU A 59 9.55 6.56 5.73
C GLU A 59 8.18 7.12 5.39
N VAL A 60 7.14 6.60 6.05
CA VAL A 60 5.77 7.08 5.86
C VAL A 60 5.83 8.55 6.23
N THR A 61 5.86 9.37 5.18
CA THR A 61 6.22 10.77 5.33
C THR A 61 5.00 11.57 5.77
N HIS A 62 3.80 11.00 5.55
CA HIS A 62 2.49 11.58 5.84
C HIS A 62 1.52 10.48 6.24
N ASP A 63 1.01 10.56 7.46
CA ASP A 63 -0.17 9.82 7.91
C ASP A 63 -1.40 10.73 7.85
N TYR A 64 -2.52 10.19 7.37
CA TYR A 64 -3.81 10.88 7.30
C TYR A 64 -4.78 10.16 8.23
N GLU A 65 -5.18 10.81 9.32
CA GLU A 65 -6.24 10.33 10.22
C GLU A 65 -7.53 11.08 9.89
N PHE A 66 -8.57 10.33 9.51
CA PHE A 66 -9.88 10.88 9.20
C PHE A 66 -10.86 10.56 10.35
N PRO A 67 -11.68 11.54 10.78
CA PRO A 67 -12.70 11.29 11.80
C PRO A 67 -13.84 10.42 11.24
N ASP A 68 -14.22 9.38 11.97
CA ASP A 68 -15.28 8.43 11.59
C ASP A 68 -16.67 9.08 11.45
N ASP A 69 -16.87 10.24 12.08
CA ASP A 69 -18.17 10.93 12.19
C ASP A 69 -18.47 11.90 11.03
N LYS A 70 -17.59 12.02 10.03
CA LYS A 70 -17.75 12.97 8.91
C LYS A 70 -17.67 12.27 7.55
N PRO A 71 -18.41 12.77 6.53
CA PRO A 71 -18.27 12.30 5.16
C PRO A 71 -16.83 12.51 4.67
N TRP A 72 -16.40 11.66 3.74
CA TRP A 72 -15.06 11.73 3.17
C TRP A 72 -14.77 13.14 2.61
N PRO A 73 -13.68 13.80 3.01
CA PRO A 73 -13.41 15.16 2.59
C PRO A 73 -13.04 15.21 1.10
N ASP A 74 -13.50 16.25 0.41
CA ASP A 74 -13.15 16.51 -1.00
C ASP A 74 -11.66 16.88 -1.16
N ASP A 75 -11.03 17.40 -0.10
CA ASP A 75 -9.60 17.67 -0.01
C ASP A 75 -8.98 16.98 1.22
N VAL A 76 -8.10 16.00 0.97
CA VAL A 76 -7.39 15.23 2.00
C VAL A 76 -6.18 15.97 2.58
N THR A 77 -5.78 17.10 1.97
CA THR A 77 -4.56 17.83 2.34
C THR A 77 -4.69 18.52 3.69
N GLU A 78 -5.91 18.83 4.13
CA GLU A 78 -6.21 19.41 5.45
C GLU A 78 -5.96 18.43 6.61
N PHE A 79 -5.99 17.11 6.33
CA PHE A 79 -5.79 16.04 7.32
C PHE A 79 -4.35 15.53 7.36
N ARG A 80 -3.44 16.17 6.60
CA ARG A 80 -2.04 15.84 6.57
C ARG A 80 -1.40 16.14 7.92
N ARG A 81 -1.13 15.12 8.74
CA ARG A 81 -0.24 15.28 9.88
C ARG A 81 1.18 15.42 9.36
N ARG A 82 1.83 16.54 9.71
CA ARG A 82 3.29 16.63 9.59
C ARG A 82 3.86 15.70 10.65
N THR A 83 4.51 14.62 10.24
CA THR A 83 5.44 13.90 11.12
C THR A 83 6.43 14.95 11.63
N PRO A 84 6.57 15.16 12.95
CA PRO A 84 7.66 16.00 13.44
C PRO A 84 8.95 15.36 12.93
N ALA A 85 9.74 16.13 12.18
CA ALA A 85 11.09 15.72 11.88
C ALA A 85 11.73 15.41 13.24
N SER A 86 12.18 14.17 13.44
CA SER A 86 13.03 13.85 14.58
C SER A 86 14.13 14.90 14.60
N GLU A 87 14.12 15.74 15.64
CA GLU A 87 15.22 16.66 15.94
C GLU A 87 16.45 15.77 16.14
N GLY A 88 17.22 15.62 15.07
CA GLY A 88 18.59 15.15 15.13
C GLY A 88 19.38 16.22 15.84
N GLU A 89 19.46 16.11 17.16
CA GLU A 89 20.44 16.77 18.00
C GLU A 89 21.85 16.41 17.49
N GLN A 90 22.50 17.33 16.77
CA GLN A 90 23.94 17.30 16.56
C GLN A 90 24.55 18.71 16.58
N LYS A 91 25.07 19.03 17.77
CA LYS A 91 26.22 19.89 18.11
C LYS A 91 26.20 21.38 17.79
#